data_AF-A0A5S3PTZ0-F1
#
_entry.id   AF-A0A5S3PTZ0-F1
#
_cell.length_a   1.000
_cell.length_b   1.000
_cell.length_c   1.000
_cell.angle_alpha   90.00
_cell.angle_beta   90.00
_cell.angle_gamma   90.00
#
_symmetry.space_group_name_H-M   'P 1'
#
loop_
_entity.id
_entity.type
_entity.pdbx_description
1 polymer ?
#
loop_
_entity_poly.entity_id
_entity_poly.type
_entity_poly.pdbx_seq_one_letter_code
_entity_poly.pdbx_strand_id
1 'polypeptide(L)'
;MFVIPLIRIIKPIFAAFILFVIAGSCSNKDEVVNFDLTTSIQPQEGGKVTPIDGNFPSDTDVEVIATANEGFVFSTWDGASKSSSKSITLTMDTHKQLTAIFEKLDSDKDGVSDDIDQCENTPQGESVNANGCSDSQKDTDEDGVTDDLDTCENTPTDETVDEDGCSDSQKDSDEDGVTDNIDECADTPIGESVNALGCSDSQIDSDGDGVMDANDECSETTSGEAVDVTGCSDSQKDTDVDGVTDDLDECADTPTGESVNALGCSDSQIDTDGDGVMDADDQCPETTSGEEVDVNGCSQRQLDSTLKTYVPDDNFEKILILLGYDYVIDDYVLTANIENLLELTLKQFHYLEYLDGEPYASEISLPIEDFTGLQDFVSLESLTIIHHPLSGTNFFDLLSDINLKKISFNCIEVVDEFSLKKNIQLEELRINGGGPSSGGCETYVNNLDLSNNPNLKVLKFNWVTFSDIDNVLANIPSLEEFHLLLRTDMPVLSLVNNANLRKIWLETSYSDFKFIDLKNGANDKLEKFVISSYAYRGRNICIEADLPEYVESIITAPGSTFVTNDCDN
;
A
#
# COMPACT_ATOMS: atom_id res chain seq x y z
N MET A 1 -59.11 84.35 20.09
CA MET A 1 -60.03 85.37 19.52
C MET A 1 -61.45 84.86 19.83
N PHE A 2 -62.34 85.41 20.65
CA PHE A 2 -62.48 86.58 21.54
C PHE A 2 -63.39 86.11 22.73
N VAL A 3 -63.05 86.35 24.00
CA VAL A 3 -63.52 87.45 24.88
C VAL A 3 -64.93 87.28 25.51
N ILE A 4 -64.92 86.97 26.83
CA ILE A 4 -65.76 87.39 28.00
C ILE A 4 -66.59 88.68 27.73
N PRO A 5 -67.79 89.03 28.30
CA PRO A 5 -68.04 89.08 29.76
C PRO A 5 -69.48 89.19 30.37
N LEU A 6 -69.49 89.14 31.72
CA LEU A 6 -70.27 89.85 32.76
C LEU A 6 -71.81 90.12 32.68
N ILE A 7 -72.50 89.61 33.72
CA ILE A 7 -73.26 90.31 34.81
C ILE A 7 -74.10 91.58 34.46
N ARG A 8 -75.41 91.60 34.81
CA ARG A 8 -76.05 92.55 35.79
C ARG A 8 -77.60 92.37 35.92
N ILE A 9 -78.15 92.17 37.14
CA ILE A 9 -78.91 93.11 38.04
C ILE A 9 -80.34 93.47 37.52
N ILE A 10 -81.46 93.38 38.27
CA ILE A 10 -82.08 94.48 39.07
C ILE A 10 -83.41 94.02 39.76
N LYS A 11 -83.53 94.29 41.08
CA LYS A 11 -84.77 94.45 41.90
C LYS A 11 -85.40 95.84 41.68
N PRO A 12 -86.69 96.11 41.91
CA PRO A 12 -87.10 96.82 43.16
C PRO A 12 -88.55 96.47 43.63
N ILE A 13 -88.87 96.38 44.93
CA ILE A 13 -89.28 97.43 45.92
C ILE A 13 -90.45 98.34 45.48
N PHE A 14 -91.59 98.26 46.20
CA PHE A 14 -92.53 99.31 46.71
C PHE A 14 -93.83 98.56 47.16
N ALA A 15 -94.63 98.89 48.18
CA ALA A 15 -94.62 99.79 49.33
C ALA A 15 -95.81 99.42 50.26
N ALA A 16 -95.75 99.93 51.49
CA ALA A 16 -96.68 99.77 52.62
C ALA A 16 -98.13 100.27 52.39
N PHE A 17 -99.12 99.78 53.19
CA PHE A 17 -99.76 100.52 54.31
C PHE A 17 -100.90 99.72 55.02
N ILE A 18 -101.04 99.94 56.35
CA ILE A 18 -102.22 99.76 57.26
C ILE A 18 -102.54 98.39 57.90
N LEU A 19 -102.08 98.24 59.16
CA LEU A 19 -102.81 98.13 60.44
C LEU A 19 -104.12 97.29 60.59
N PHE A 20 -104.06 96.38 61.59
CA PHE A 20 -105.08 95.95 62.59
C PHE A 20 -105.96 94.68 62.35
N VAL A 21 -105.63 93.63 63.14
CA VAL A 21 -106.47 92.91 64.13
C VAL A 21 -107.13 91.52 63.84
N ILE A 22 -106.61 90.53 64.59
CA ILE A 22 -107.22 89.42 65.39
C ILE A 22 -107.45 87.99 64.82
N ALA A 23 -106.75 87.07 65.51
CA ALA A 23 -107.01 85.67 65.94
C ALA A 23 -107.01 84.48 64.95
N GLY A 24 -106.25 83.43 65.35
CA GLY A 24 -106.74 82.03 65.30
C GLY A 24 -105.80 80.95 64.72
N SER A 25 -104.84 80.48 65.53
CA SER A 25 -104.29 79.10 65.66
C SER A 25 -103.78 78.22 64.48
N CYS A 26 -102.52 77.80 64.68
CA CYS A 26 -101.87 76.47 64.50
C CYS A 26 -101.31 76.01 63.13
N SER A 27 -100.04 75.57 63.16
CA SER A 27 -99.17 75.12 62.07
C SER A 27 -98.57 73.74 62.42
N ASN A 28 -98.52 72.78 61.49
CA ASN A 28 -97.77 71.52 61.61
C ASN A 28 -96.61 71.48 60.59
N LYS A 29 -95.54 70.76 60.95
CA LYS A 29 -94.29 70.51 60.21
C LYS A 29 -94.45 69.27 59.32
N ASP A 30 -94.04 69.33 58.06
CA ASP A 30 -94.02 68.15 57.16
C ASP A 30 -92.87 67.18 57.51
N GLU A 31 -93.14 65.88 57.41
CA GLU A 31 -92.26 64.76 57.75
C GLU A 31 -91.60 64.20 56.48
N VAL A 32 -90.29 63.93 56.49
CA VAL A 32 -89.56 63.38 55.34
C VAL A 32 -89.76 61.87 55.30
N VAL A 33 -90.31 61.34 54.19
CA VAL A 33 -90.50 59.90 53.97
C VAL A 33 -89.24 59.32 53.31
N ASN A 34 -88.73 58.20 53.85
CA ASN A 34 -87.58 57.48 53.30
C ASN A 34 -87.96 56.04 52.92
N PHE A 35 -87.23 55.47 51.96
CA PHE A 35 -87.36 54.08 51.51
C PHE A 35 -86.03 53.33 51.55
N ASP A 36 -86.08 52.05 51.87
CA ASP A 36 -84.89 51.18 51.88
C ASP A 36 -84.61 50.62 50.47
N LEU A 37 -83.34 50.69 50.08
CA LEU A 37 -82.75 49.89 49.02
C LEU A 37 -81.97 48.76 49.68
N THR A 38 -82.38 47.52 49.39
CA THR A 38 -81.64 46.32 49.79
C THR A 38 -81.01 45.67 48.56
N THR A 39 -79.71 45.36 48.60
CA THR A 39 -79.06 44.63 47.49
C THR A 39 -78.57 43.25 47.91
N SER A 40 -78.54 42.33 46.94
CA SER A 40 -77.94 41.01 47.12
C SER A 40 -77.13 40.60 45.87
N ILE A 41 -76.30 39.58 46.03
CA ILE A 41 -75.33 39.12 45.02
C ILE A 41 -75.56 37.62 44.83
N GLN A 42 -75.71 37.17 43.59
CA GLN A 42 -75.90 35.77 43.25
C GLN A 42 -75.01 35.37 42.06
N PRO A 43 -74.13 34.37 42.20
CA PRO A 43 -73.71 33.74 43.46
C PRO A 43 -72.94 34.75 44.35
N GLN A 44 -72.82 34.48 45.65
CA GLN A 44 -72.28 35.45 46.62
C GLN A 44 -70.82 35.82 46.34
N GLU A 45 -70.04 34.89 45.78
CA GLU A 45 -68.67 35.04 45.34
C GLU A 45 -68.52 35.78 44.00
N GLY A 46 -69.61 35.96 43.24
CA GLY A 46 -69.55 36.43 41.85
C GLY A 46 -69.16 37.90 41.68
N GLY A 47 -69.33 38.72 42.72
CA GLY A 47 -68.97 40.13 42.63
C GLY A 47 -69.32 40.95 43.85
N LYS A 48 -69.52 42.25 43.62
CA LYS A 48 -69.89 43.26 44.62
C LYS A 48 -70.90 44.23 44.03
N VAL A 49 -71.79 44.76 44.87
CA VAL A 49 -72.74 45.82 44.52
C VAL A 49 -72.44 47.08 45.34
N THR A 50 -72.53 48.25 44.73
CA THR A 50 -72.35 49.55 45.41
C THR A 50 -73.49 50.50 45.03
N PRO A 51 -74.22 51.09 46.02
CA PRO A 51 -74.14 50.82 47.46
C PRO A 51 -74.73 49.43 47.81
N ILE A 52 -74.20 48.78 48.85
CA ILE A 52 -74.68 47.47 49.32
C ILE A 52 -76.12 47.57 49.85
N ASP A 53 -76.42 48.54 50.70
CA ASP A 53 -77.77 48.84 51.18
C ASP A 53 -77.84 50.33 51.52
N GLY A 54 -79.05 50.90 51.61
CA GLY A 54 -79.21 52.26 52.11
C GLY A 54 -80.66 52.69 52.30
N ASN A 55 -80.85 53.72 53.11
CA ASN A 55 -82.14 54.37 53.34
C ASN A 55 -82.09 55.77 52.72
N PHE A 56 -82.99 56.02 51.76
CA PHE A 56 -82.93 57.21 50.91
C PHE A 56 -84.25 57.98 50.97
N PRO A 57 -84.21 59.33 50.94
CA PRO A 57 -85.44 60.14 50.85
C PRO A 57 -86.24 59.81 49.59
N SER A 58 -87.56 59.91 49.70
CA SER A 58 -88.48 59.77 48.57
C SER A 58 -88.04 60.63 47.38
N ASP A 59 -88.19 60.07 46.17
CA ASP A 59 -87.88 60.71 44.88
C ASP A 59 -86.40 61.02 44.64
N THR A 60 -85.50 60.40 45.41
CA THR A 60 -84.05 60.46 45.16
C THR A 60 -83.63 59.38 44.16
N ASP A 61 -82.82 59.76 43.17
CA ASP A 61 -82.17 58.82 42.26
C ASP A 61 -80.88 58.26 42.86
N VAL A 62 -80.78 56.93 42.95
CA VAL A 62 -79.62 56.20 43.47
C VAL A 62 -78.96 55.42 42.34
N GLU A 63 -77.69 55.68 42.08
CA GLU A 63 -76.89 54.87 41.14
C GLU A 63 -76.40 53.60 41.85
N VAL A 64 -76.64 52.44 41.23
CA VAL A 64 -76.25 51.12 41.73
C VAL A 64 -75.37 50.43 40.69
N ILE A 65 -74.17 50.03 41.10
CA ILE A 65 -73.13 49.46 40.22
C ILE A 65 -72.77 48.05 40.67
N ALA A 66 -72.77 47.10 39.73
CA ALA A 66 -72.25 45.75 39.89
C ALA A 66 -70.80 45.67 39.38
N THR A 67 -69.89 45.18 40.22
CA THR A 67 -68.49 44.91 39.88
C THR A 67 -68.24 43.42 40.06
N ALA A 68 -67.87 42.71 39.00
CA ALA A 68 -67.57 41.28 39.06
C ALA A 68 -66.23 41.03 39.76
N ASN A 69 -66.13 39.92 40.49
CA ASN A 69 -64.85 39.41 40.98
C ASN A 69 -64.12 38.65 39.86
N GLU A 70 -62.84 38.32 40.08
CA GLU A 70 -62.04 37.52 39.16
C GLU A 70 -62.73 36.17 38.86
N GLY A 71 -62.73 35.75 37.59
CA GLY A 71 -63.41 34.54 37.12
C GLY A 71 -64.93 34.67 36.92
N PHE A 72 -65.50 35.88 37.08
CA PHE A 72 -66.93 36.13 36.89
C PHE A 72 -67.21 37.29 35.94
N VAL A 73 -68.39 37.24 35.32
CA VAL A 73 -68.96 38.32 34.51
C VAL A 73 -70.33 38.72 35.07
N PHE A 74 -70.63 40.02 35.05
CA PHE A 74 -71.98 40.49 35.37
C PHE A 74 -72.93 40.12 34.24
N SER A 75 -74.00 39.38 34.57
CA SER A 75 -75.02 38.94 33.63
C SER A 75 -76.20 39.93 33.60
N THR A 76 -76.90 40.10 34.72
CA THR A 76 -78.09 40.96 34.78
C THR A 76 -78.47 41.36 36.20
N TRP A 77 -79.36 42.35 36.32
CA TRP A 77 -80.07 42.65 37.56
C TRP A 77 -81.38 41.87 37.67
N ASP A 78 -81.77 41.54 38.90
CA ASP A 78 -83.09 40.99 39.25
C ASP A 78 -83.76 41.83 40.35
N GLY A 79 -85.09 41.75 40.47
CA GLY A 79 -85.90 42.51 41.41
C GLY A 79 -86.39 43.85 40.83
N ALA A 80 -85.99 44.95 41.44
CA ALA A 80 -86.46 46.30 41.09
C ALA A 80 -86.02 46.78 39.70
N SER A 81 -85.03 46.13 39.08
CA SER A 81 -84.63 46.33 37.68
C SER A 81 -84.26 44.98 37.06
N LYS A 82 -84.42 44.89 35.72
CA LYS A 82 -84.06 43.73 34.89
C LYS A 82 -82.99 44.08 33.83
N SER A 83 -82.27 45.17 34.07
CA SER A 83 -81.28 45.69 33.12
C SER A 83 -80.04 44.79 33.08
N SER A 84 -79.47 44.63 31.89
CA SER A 84 -78.15 44.01 31.69
C SER A 84 -76.99 45.02 31.78
N SER A 85 -77.28 46.28 32.09
CA SER A 85 -76.23 47.31 32.30
C SER A 85 -75.63 47.20 33.70
N LYS A 86 -74.29 47.13 33.77
CA LYS A 86 -73.54 47.04 35.06
C LYS A 86 -73.82 48.20 36.01
N SER A 87 -74.15 49.39 35.51
CA SER A 87 -74.64 50.53 36.29
C SER A 87 -76.09 50.83 35.92
N ILE A 88 -76.94 51.03 36.93
CA ILE A 88 -78.33 51.46 36.79
C ILE A 88 -78.65 52.59 37.77
N THR A 89 -79.67 53.39 37.45
CA THR A 89 -80.21 54.42 38.36
C THR A 89 -81.61 54.03 38.79
N LEU A 90 -81.86 54.02 40.10
CA LEU A 90 -83.16 53.71 40.71
C LEU A 90 -83.73 54.94 41.41
N THR A 91 -84.93 55.37 41.03
CA THR A 91 -85.69 56.40 41.75
C THR A 91 -86.36 55.78 42.98
N MET A 92 -86.05 56.27 44.18
CA MET A 92 -86.56 55.73 45.44
C MET A 92 -87.97 56.25 45.76
N ASP A 93 -88.98 55.67 45.11
CA ASP A 93 -90.41 55.93 45.32
C ASP A 93 -91.10 54.87 46.21
N THR A 94 -90.44 53.74 46.43
CA THR A 94 -90.85 52.63 47.30
C THR A 94 -89.62 51.95 47.89
N HIS A 95 -89.82 51.04 48.86
CA HIS A 95 -88.78 50.07 49.22
C HIS A 95 -88.42 49.23 47.98
N LYS A 96 -87.14 49.03 47.71
CA LYS A 96 -86.64 48.30 46.54
C LYS A 96 -85.66 47.22 46.94
N GLN A 97 -85.74 46.09 46.28
CA GLN A 97 -84.79 44.99 46.41
C GLN A 97 -84.18 44.69 45.04
N LEU A 98 -82.86 44.54 45.01
CA LEU A 98 -82.13 44.34 43.76
C LEU A 98 -81.07 43.25 43.94
N THR A 99 -80.99 42.31 43.01
CA THR A 99 -79.97 41.25 43.03
C THR A 99 -79.06 41.41 41.81
N ALA A 100 -77.75 41.50 42.01
CA ALA A 100 -76.79 41.38 40.92
C ALA A 100 -76.54 39.89 40.62
N ILE A 101 -76.81 39.47 39.39
CA ILE A 101 -76.54 38.11 38.92
C ILE A 101 -75.22 38.11 38.16
N PHE A 102 -74.30 37.24 38.60
CA PHE A 102 -73.02 36.97 37.97
C PHE A 102 -72.97 35.53 37.44
N GLU A 103 -72.25 35.33 36.35
CA GLU A 103 -71.97 34.04 35.75
C GLU A 103 -70.45 33.83 35.74
N LYS A 104 -70.00 32.57 35.77
CA LYS A 104 -68.57 32.30 35.60
C LYS A 104 -68.12 32.73 34.21
N LEU A 105 -66.88 33.17 34.10
CA LEU A 105 -66.28 33.48 32.81
C LEU A 105 -66.07 32.17 32.04
N ASP A 106 -66.43 32.22 30.76
CA ASP A 106 -66.28 31.17 29.75
C ASP A 106 -65.81 31.91 28.49
N SER A 107 -64.51 31.80 28.23
CA SER A 107 -63.76 32.65 27.30
C SER A 107 -63.95 32.20 25.85
N ASP A 108 -63.96 30.90 25.58
CA ASP A 108 -64.14 30.31 24.25
C ASP A 108 -65.62 29.96 23.94
N LYS A 109 -66.48 29.97 24.96
CA LYS A 109 -67.94 29.78 24.88
C LYS A 109 -68.33 28.37 24.44
N ASP A 110 -67.55 27.39 24.85
CA ASP A 110 -67.82 25.98 24.63
C ASP A 110 -68.84 25.40 25.64
N GLY A 111 -69.15 26.15 26.69
CA GLY A 111 -70.10 25.79 27.76
C GLY A 111 -69.43 25.27 29.05
N VAL A 112 -68.11 25.24 29.11
CA VAL A 112 -67.28 24.93 30.28
C VAL A 112 -66.60 26.22 30.74
N SER A 113 -66.62 26.49 32.05
CA SER A 113 -66.05 27.74 32.56
C SER A 113 -64.53 27.65 32.68
N ASP A 114 -63.83 28.77 32.46
CA ASP A 114 -62.36 28.89 32.45
C ASP A 114 -61.66 28.26 33.67
N ASP A 115 -62.34 28.15 34.82
CA ASP A 115 -61.78 27.59 36.05
C ASP A 115 -61.68 26.06 36.07
N ILE A 116 -62.36 25.38 35.13
CA ILE A 116 -62.35 23.93 34.97
C ILE A 116 -62.08 23.49 33.52
N ASP A 117 -61.96 24.45 32.60
CA ASP A 117 -61.61 24.21 31.21
C ASP A 117 -60.10 23.94 31.06
N GLN A 118 -59.76 22.81 30.43
CA GLN A 118 -58.39 22.39 30.14
C GLN A 118 -57.99 22.73 28.69
N CYS A 119 -58.95 23.15 27.86
CA CYS A 119 -58.82 23.39 26.44
C CYS A 119 -59.28 24.81 26.11
N GLU A 120 -58.50 25.81 26.56
CA GLU A 120 -58.82 27.25 26.56
C GLU A 120 -59.25 27.88 25.21
N ASN A 121 -59.26 27.14 24.10
CA ASN A 121 -59.59 27.61 22.75
C ASN A 121 -60.37 26.56 21.94
N THR A 122 -61.33 25.88 22.55
CA THR A 122 -62.14 24.89 21.85
C THR A 122 -62.98 25.55 20.74
N PRO A 123 -62.97 25.02 19.49
CA PRO A 123 -63.69 25.63 18.40
C PRO A 123 -65.20 25.76 18.69
N GLN A 124 -65.74 26.96 18.43
CA GLN A 124 -67.12 27.28 18.75
C GLN A 124 -68.12 26.35 18.01
N GLY A 125 -68.97 25.67 18.79
CA GLY A 125 -70.07 24.83 18.27
C GLY A 125 -69.77 23.33 18.28
N GLU A 126 -68.56 22.94 18.67
CA GLU A 126 -68.21 21.54 18.91
C GLU A 126 -68.80 21.04 20.23
N SER A 127 -69.04 19.73 20.32
CA SER A 127 -69.45 19.11 21.57
C SER A 127 -68.23 18.79 22.42
N VAL A 128 -68.19 19.35 23.62
CA VAL A 128 -67.06 19.21 24.55
C VAL A 128 -67.34 18.23 25.67
N ASN A 129 -66.27 17.63 26.20
CA ASN A 129 -66.33 16.80 27.38
C ASN A 129 -66.37 17.65 28.67
N ALA A 130 -66.31 17.01 29.84
CA ALA A 130 -66.43 17.71 31.13
C ALA A 130 -65.28 18.70 31.45
N ASN A 131 -64.18 18.63 30.69
CA ASN A 131 -63.00 19.46 30.84
C ASN A 131 -62.86 20.48 29.68
N GLY A 132 -63.92 20.69 28.88
CA GLY A 132 -63.91 21.68 27.79
C GLY A 132 -63.25 21.22 26.49
N CYS A 133 -62.74 19.99 26.43
CA CYS A 133 -62.06 19.51 25.22
C CYS A 133 -63.04 18.81 24.25
N SER A 134 -62.89 19.13 22.96
CA SER A 134 -63.57 18.45 21.84
C SER A 134 -62.78 17.24 21.32
N ASP A 135 -63.42 16.40 20.50
CA ASP A 135 -62.75 15.26 19.84
C ASP A 135 -61.66 15.74 18.86
N SER A 136 -61.81 16.92 18.25
CA SER A 136 -60.88 17.56 17.30
C SER A 136 -59.61 18.11 17.96
N GLN A 137 -59.53 18.12 19.29
CA GLN A 137 -58.33 18.51 20.03
C GLN A 137 -57.66 17.30 20.69
N LYS A 138 -58.16 16.09 20.41
CA LYS A 138 -57.61 14.86 20.98
C LYS A 138 -56.39 14.43 20.18
N ASP A 139 -55.31 14.16 20.90
CA ASP A 139 -54.03 13.67 20.42
C ASP A 139 -53.65 12.55 21.38
N THR A 140 -53.75 11.29 20.92
CA THR A 140 -53.72 10.11 21.79
C THR A 140 -52.32 9.68 22.18
N ASP A 141 -51.34 9.86 21.30
CA ASP A 141 -49.94 9.50 21.50
C ASP A 141 -49.03 10.71 21.78
N GLU A 142 -49.60 11.91 21.79
CA GLU A 142 -48.96 13.17 22.18
C GLU A 142 -47.80 13.54 21.24
N ASP A 143 -47.90 13.19 19.96
CA ASP A 143 -46.89 13.47 18.94
C ASP A 143 -47.00 14.88 18.32
N GLY A 144 -48.10 15.58 18.61
CA GLY A 144 -48.40 16.93 18.15
C GLY A 144 -49.33 17.03 16.94
N VAL A 145 -49.80 15.90 16.40
CA VAL A 145 -50.84 15.79 15.37
C VAL A 145 -52.11 15.19 16.00
N THR A 146 -53.26 15.81 15.74
CA THR A 146 -54.52 15.35 16.35
C THR A 146 -55.02 14.07 15.69
N ASP A 147 -55.73 13.22 16.45
CA ASP A 147 -56.25 11.91 16.03
C ASP A 147 -57.01 11.93 14.68
N ASP A 148 -57.59 13.06 14.28
CA ASP A 148 -58.34 13.20 13.02
C ASP A 148 -57.46 13.48 11.78
N LEU A 149 -56.22 13.89 12.01
CA LEU A 149 -55.18 14.15 11.01
C LEU A 149 -54.01 13.15 11.10
N ASP A 150 -53.86 12.47 12.23
CA ASP A 150 -52.85 11.46 12.46
C ASP A 150 -53.23 10.14 11.76
N THR A 151 -52.33 9.69 10.87
CA THR A 151 -52.44 8.42 10.14
C THR A 151 -51.62 7.30 10.76
N CYS A 152 -50.75 7.63 11.72
CA CYS A 152 -49.73 6.79 12.33
C CYS A 152 -49.96 6.62 13.84
N GLU A 153 -51.00 5.87 14.21
CA GLU A 153 -51.32 5.65 15.63
C GLU A 153 -50.12 5.12 16.45
N ASN A 154 -49.90 5.72 17.63
CA ASN A 154 -48.88 5.35 18.62
C ASN A 154 -47.45 5.69 18.21
N THR A 155 -47.24 6.86 17.61
CA THR A 155 -45.90 7.37 17.30
C THR A 155 -45.04 7.43 18.56
N PRO A 156 -43.80 6.88 18.54
CA PRO A 156 -42.96 6.87 19.73
C PRO A 156 -42.68 8.28 20.27
N THR A 157 -42.81 8.43 21.59
CA THR A 157 -42.51 9.69 22.27
C THR A 157 -41.06 10.13 22.02
N ASP A 158 -40.86 11.44 21.81
CA ASP A 158 -39.59 12.10 21.46
C ASP A 158 -39.11 11.95 19.99
N GLU A 159 -39.89 11.28 19.13
CA GLU A 159 -39.64 11.30 17.68
C GLU A 159 -40.30 12.52 17.03
N THR A 160 -39.70 13.03 15.95
CA THR A 160 -40.32 14.11 15.16
C THR A 160 -41.22 13.51 14.10
N VAL A 161 -42.44 14.03 14.00
CA VAL A 161 -43.44 13.58 13.04
C VAL A 161 -43.61 14.55 11.88
N ASP A 162 -44.12 14.05 10.77
CA ASP A 162 -44.53 14.88 9.64
C ASP A 162 -45.97 15.42 9.78
N GLU A 163 -46.54 15.92 8.68
CA GLU A 163 -47.89 16.49 8.68
C GLU A 163 -49.00 15.45 8.90
N ASP A 164 -48.69 14.15 8.71
CA ASP A 164 -49.62 13.03 8.82
C ASP A 164 -49.43 12.23 10.13
N GLY A 165 -48.65 12.76 11.08
CA GLY A 165 -48.36 12.12 12.39
C GLY A 165 -47.31 11.01 12.33
N CYS A 166 -46.67 10.79 11.18
CA CYS A 166 -45.75 9.66 11.00
C CYS A 166 -44.30 10.05 11.27
N SER A 167 -43.63 9.30 12.15
CA SER A 167 -42.18 9.39 12.29
C SER A 167 -41.45 8.52 11.25
N ASP A 168 -40.14 8.76 11.08
CA ASP A 168 -39.31 7.96 10.18
C ASP A 168 -39.22 6.47 10.60
N SER A 169 -39.57 6.13 11.85
CA SER A 169 -39.56 4.74 12.34
C SER A 169 -40.85 3.96 12.06
N GLN A 170 -41.87 4.63 11.52
CA GLN A 170 -43.15 4.02 11.14
C GLN A 170 -43.37 3.96 9.62
N LYS A 171 -42.53 4.66 8.84
CA LYS A 171 -42.63 4.69 7.38
C LYS A 171 -41.91 3.51 6.75
N ASP A 172 -42.55 2.91 5.77
CA ASP A 172 -42.08 1.78 4.96
C ASP A 172 -42.67 2.01 3.56
N SER A 173 -41.91 2.70 2.71
CA SER A 173 -42.37 3.28 1.45
C SER A 173 -42.58 2.24 0.35
N ASP A 174 -41.81 1.14 0.37
CA ASP A 174 -41.90 0.04 -0.60
C ASP A 174 -42.65 -1.20 -0.06
N GLU A 175 -43.06 -1.16 1.21
CA GLU A 175 -43.86 -2.17 1.91
C GLU A 175 -43.13 -3.53 2.01
N ASP A 176 -41.79 -3.51 2.09
CA ASP A 176 -40.97 -4.71 2.17
C ASP A 176 -40.82 -5.28 3.60
N GLY A 177 -41.26 -4.49 4.61
CA GLY A 177 -41.20 -4.80 6.03
C GLY A 177 -40.00 -4.24 6.78
N VAL A 178 -39.17 -3.42 6.12
CA VAL A 178 -38.04 -2.66 6.69
C VAL A 178 -38.35 -1.18 6.54
N THR A 179 -38.24 -0.42 7.64
CA THR A 179 -38.66 0.98 7.65
C THR A 179 -37.64 1.87 6.95
N ASP A 180 -38.10 2.94 6.30
CA ASP A 180 -37.33 3.87 5.47
C ASP A 180 -36.03 4.37 6.14
N ASN A 181 -36.03 4.50 7.47
CA ASN A 181 -34.88 4.98 8.24
C ASN A 181 -33.72 3.98 8.36
N ILE A 182 -33.96 2.69 8.10
CA ILE A 182 -32.97 1.61 8.14
C ILE A 182 -32.93 0.79 6.85
N ASP A 183 -33.80 1.10 5.90
CA ASP A 183 -33.83 0.51 4.57
C ASP A 183 -32.77 1.17 3.66
N GLU A 184 -31.84 0.36 3.15
CA GLU A 184 -30.81 0.77 2.19
C GLU A 184 -31.30 0.63 0.73
N CYS A 185 -32.44 -0.02 0.52
CA CYS A 185 -33.00 -0.44 -0.77
C CYS A 185 -34.46 0.04 -0.96
N ALA A 186 -34.67 1.34 -0.96
CA ALA A 186 -35.99 2.04 -0.99
C ALA A 186 -37.00 1.72 -2.13
N ASP A 187 -36.74 0.75 -3.01
CA ASP A 187 -37.60 0.35 -4.13
C ASP A 187 -37.61 -1.19 -4.29
N THR A 188 -37.60 -1.94 -3.20
CA THR A 188 -37.59 -3.40 -3.22
C THR A 188 -38.86 -3.98 -3.85
N PRO A 189 -38.73 -4.88 -4.85
CA PRO A 189 -39.91 -5.41 -5.53
C PRO A 189 -40.86 -6.15 -4.57
N ILE A 190 -42.15 -5.78 -4.65
CA ILE A 190 -43.18 -6.33 -3.75
C ILE A 190 -43.24 -7.87 -3.78
N GLY A 191 -43.13 -8.46 -2.59
CA GLY A 191 -43.22 -9.91 -2.39
C GLY A 191 -41.89 -10.67 -2.50
N GLU A 192 -40.78 -9.97 -2.77
CA GLU A 192 -39.44 -10.55 -2.56
C GLU A 192 -39.13 -10.63 -1.06
N SER A 193 -38.27 -11.58 -0.68
CA SER A 193 -37.79 -11.68 0.70
C SER A 193 -36.56 -10.80 0.86
N VAL A 194 -36.59 -9.93 1.87
CA VAL A 194 -35.53 -8.95 2.11
C VAL A 194 -34.62 -9.32 3.27
N ASN A 195 -33.41 -8.81 3.25
CA ASN A 195 -32.47 -8.93 4.36
C ASN A 195 -32.77 -7.86 5.44
N ALA A 196 -31.88 -7.70 6.43
CA ALA A 196 -32.10 -6.76 7.53
C ALA A 196 -31.97 -5.28 7.15
N LEU A 197 -31.55 -4.98 5.92
CA LEU A 197 -31.34 -3.66 5.34
C LEU A 197 -32.35 -3.37 4.22
N GLY A 198 -33.44 -4.15 4.10
CA GLY A 198 -34.47 -4.00 3.06
C GLY A 198 -34.06 -4.54 1.68
N CYS A 199 -32.80 -4.88 1.45
CA CYS A 199 -32.39 -5.38 0.15
C CYS A 199 -32.80 -6.84 -0.10
N SER A 200 -33.44 -7.09 -1.24
CA SER A 200 -33.69 -8.42 -1.79
C SER A 200 -32.47 -8.94 -2.59
N ASP A 201 -32.44 -10.25 -2.86
CA ASP A 201 -31.40 -10.88 -3.70
C ASP A 201 -31.29 -10.25 -5.11
N SER A 202 -32.35 -9.56 -5.59
CA SER A 202 -32.35 -8.92 -6.91
C SER A 202 -31.68 -7.54 -6.95
N GLN A 203 -31.35 -6.97 -5.79
CA GLN A 203 -30.79 -5.63 -5.63
C GLN A 203 -29.38 -5.62 -5.01
N ILE A 204 -28.86 -6.78 -4.60
CA ILE A 204 -27.52 -6.88 -4.02
C ILE A 204 -26.48 -6.90 -5.14
N ASP A 205 -25.53 -5.98 -5.03
CA ASP A 205 -24.31 -5.85 -5.84
C ASP A 205 -23.15 -5.70 -4.85
N SER A 206 -22.55 -6.83 -4.49
CA SER A 206 -21.61 -6.95 -3.37
C SER A 206 -20.27 -6.25 -3.64
N ASP A 207 -19.81 -6.20 -4.89
CA ASP A 207 -18.54 -5.58 -5.28
C ASP A 207 -18.72 -4.19 -5.93
N GLY A 208 -19.95 -3.82 -6.26
CA GLY A 208 -20.32 -2.50 -6.77
C GLY A 208 -19.89 -2.26 -8.22
N ASP A 209 -19.74 -3.32 -9.01
CA ASP A 209 -19.32 -3.25 -10.40
C ASP A 209 -20.46 -2.91 -11.37
N GLY A 210 -21.71 -2.93 -10.87
CA GLY A 210 -22.93 -2.65 -11.61
C GLY A 210 -23.68 -3.88 -12.13
N VAL A 211 -23.22 -5.10 -11.81
CA VAL A 211 -23.87 -6.38 -12.10
C VAL A 211 -24.29 -7.01 -10.77
N MET A 212 -25.61 -7.21 -10.59
CA MET A 212 -26.14 -7.79 -9.36
C MET A 212 -25.61 -9.22 -9.14
N ASP A 213 -25.38 -9.60 -7.87
CA ASP A 213 -24.81 -10.89 -7.43
C ASP A 213 -25.47 -12.10 -8.11
N ALA A 214 -26.79 -12.04 -8.38
CA ALA A 214 -27.53 -13.13 -9.02
C ALA A 214 -27.12 -13.41 -10.48
N ASN A 215 -26.49 -12.43 -11.15
CA ASN A 215 -26.03 -12.49 -12.54
C ASN A 215 -24.51 -12.29 -12.67
N ASP A 216 -23.81 -12.13 -11.56
CA ASP A 216 -22.38 -11.89 -11.51
C ASP A 216 -21.61 -13.22 -11.35
N GLU A 217 -20.77 -13.54 -12.34
CA GLU A 217 -19.88 -14.71 -12.31
C GLU A 217 -18.55 -14.40 -11.59
N CYS A 218 -18.26 -13.12 -11.33
CA CYS A 218 -17.00 -12.57 -10.85
C CYS A 218 -17.18 -11.71 -9.59
N SER A 219 -17.63 -12.34 -8.49
CA SER A 219 -18.05 -11.73 -7.21
C SER A 219 -17.07 -10.80 -6.45
N GLU A 220 -15.87 -10.52 -6.98
CA GLU A 220 -14.88 -9.63 -6.36
C GLU A 220 -14.14 -8.79 -7.42
N THR A 221 -14.89 -8.12 -8.29
CA THR A 221 -14.31 -7.22 -9.29
C THR A 221 -13.75 -5.95 -8.65
N THR A 222 -12.58 -5.53 -9.13
CA THR A 222 -11.90 -4.35 -8.59
C THR A 222 -12.69 -3.09 -8.91
N SER A 223 -13.02 -2.31 -7.88
CA SER A 223 -13.81 -1.08 -8.01
C SER A 223 -13.26 -0.13 -9.08
N GLY A 224 -14.11 0.19 -10.07
CA GLY A 224 -13.81 1.12 -11.17
C GLY A 224 -13.28 0.46 -12.44
N GLU A 225 -13.10 -0.86 -12.45
CA GLU A 225 -12.86 -1.61 -13.69
C GLU A 225 -14.14 -1.69 -14.53
N ALA A 226 -13.97 -1.80 -15.85
CA ALA A 226 -15.10 -2.00 -16.76
C ALA A 226 -15.40 -3.50 -16.85
N VAL A 227 -16.66 -3.86 -16.59
CA VAL A 227 -17.12 -5.24 -16.63
C VAL A 227 -18.01 -5.53 -17.82
N ASP A 228 -18.10 -6.79 -18.19
CA ASP A 228 -19.05 -7.25 -19.19
C ASP A 228 -20.43 -7.60 -18.59
N VAL A 229 -21.26 -8.33 -19.34
CA VAL A 229 -22.62 -8.68 -18.91
C VAL A 229 -22.67 -9.70 -17.77
N THR A 230 -21.55 -10.38 -17.48
CA THR A 230 -21.43 -11.38 -16.42
C THR A 230 -20.62 -10.86 -15.23
N GLY A 231 -20.38 -9.55 -15.14
CA GLY A 231 -19.64 -8.93 -14.01
C GLY A 231 -18.12 -9.13 -14.08
N CYS A 232 -17.60 -9.69 -15.18
CA CYS A 232 -16.17 -9.99 -15.26
C CYS A 232 -15.41 -8.89 -16.00
N SER A 233 -14.40 -8.32 -15.34
CA SER A 233 -13.41 -7.44 -15.96
C SER A 233 -12.39 -8.23 -16.79
N ASP A 234 -11.61 -7.53 -17.62
CA ASP A 234 -10.52 -8.15 -18.38
C ASP A 234 -9.44 -8.74 -17.46
N SER A 235 -9.29 -8.24 -16.23
CA SER A 235 -8.29 -8.70 -15.25
C SER A 235 -8.69 -9.99 -14.52
N GLN A 236 -9.89 -10.51 -14.75
CA GLN A 236 -10.41 -11.74 -14.14
C GLN A 236 -10.69 -12.85 -15.16
N LYS A 237 -10.64 -12.52 -16.46
CA LYS A 237 -10.87 -13.50 -17.53
C LYS A 237 -9.61 -14.30 -17.79
N ASP A 238 -9.79 -15.59 -17.96
CA ASP A 238 -8.76 -16.56 -18.31
C ASP A 238 -9.44 -17.55 -19.27
N THR A 239 -9.36 -17.25 -20.57
CA THR A 239 -10.15 -17.89 -21.62
C THR A 239 -9.74 -19.34 -21.86
N ASP A 240 -8.45 -19.65 -21.77
CA ASP A 240 -7.91 -21.00 -21.99
C ASP A 240 -7.68 -21.79 -20.68
N VAL A 241 -7.85 -21.13 -19.54
CA VAL A 241 -7.83 -21.70 -18.19
C VAL A 241 -6.45 -22.24 -17.83
N ASP A 242 -5.41 -21.52 -18.24
CA ASP A 242 -4.02 -21.84 -17.96
C ASP A 242 -3.50 -21.24 -16.64
N GLY A 243 -4.28 -20.33 -16.04
CA GLY A 243 -3.98 -19.64 -14.80
C GLY A 243 -3.36 -18.26 -14.96
N VAL A 244 -3.22 -17.75 -16.19
CA VAL A 244 -2.84 -16.38 -16.53
C VAL A 244 -4.04 -15.68 -17.16
N THR A 245 -4.30 -14.44 -16.74
CA THR A 245 -5.48 -13.71 -17.20
C THR A 245 -5.27 -13.16 -18.61
N ASP A 246 -6.35 -13.05 -19.39
CA ASP A 246 -6.35 -12.63 -20.79
C ASP A 246 -5.61 -11.30 -21.04
N ASP A 247 -5.55 -10.41 -20.04
CA ASP A 247 -4.85 -9.12 -20.13
C ASP A 247 -3.32 -9.23 -19.99
N LEU A 248 -2.83 -10.33 -19.42
CA LEU A 248 -1.43 -10.67 -19.21
C LEU A 248 -0.95 -11.84 -20.08
N ASP A 249 -1.87 -12.58 -20.67
CA ASP A 249 -1.60 -13.76 -21.47
C ASP A 249 -1.21 -13.39 -22.92
N GLU A 250 0.02 -13.74 -23.31
CA GLU A 250 0.51 -13.59 -24.68
C GLU A 250 0.16 -14.79 -25.58
N CYS A 251 -0.33 -15.88 -24.98
CA CYS A 251 -0.54 -17.20 -25.56
C CYS A 251 -1.97 -17.73 -25.36
N ALA A 252 -2.98 -16.95 -25.78
CA ALA A 252 -4.43 -17.16 -25.61
C ALA A 252 -5.09 -18.53 -25.96
N ASP A 253 -4.33 -19.54 -26.39
CA ASP A 253 -4.80 -20.89 -26.72
C ASP A 253 -3.87 -21.97 -26.12
N THR A 254 -3.34 -21.75 -24.91
CA THR A 254 -2.48 -22.70 -24.20
C THR A 254 -3.17 -24.05 -24.02
N PRO A 255 -2.52 -25.17 -24.41
CA PRO A 255 -3.10 -26.49 -24.23
C PRO A 255 -3.37 -26.82 -22.75
N THR A 256 -4.62 -27.23 -22.46
CA THR A 256 -5.05 -27.53 -21.09
C THR A 256 -4.15 -28.54 -20.38
N GLY A 257 -3.63 -28.16 -19.20
CA GLY A 257 -2.83 -29.00 -18.33
C GLY A 257 -1.33 -28.94 -18.57
N GLU A 258 -0.87 -28.13 -19.52
CA GLU A 258 0.54 -27.74 -19.62
C GLU A 258 0.87 -26.70 -18.54
N SER A 259 2.14 -26.65 -18.12
CA SER A 259 2.62 -25.62 -17.20
C SER A 259 3.05 -24.40 -17.99
N VAL A 260 2.57 -23.23 -17.59
CA VAL A 260 2.84 -21.97 -18.27
C VAL A 260 3.82 -21.09 -17.51
N ASN A 261 4.48 -20.19 -18.26
CA ASN A 261 5.30 -19.13 -17.70
C ASN A 261 4.42 -17.93 -17.27
N ALA A 262 5.05 -16.81 -16.89
CA ALA A 262 4.33 -15.63 -16.41
C ALA A 262 3.54 -14.87 -17.50
N LEU A 263 3.69 -15.26 -18.77
CA LEU A 263 3.04 -14.69 -19.95
C LEU A 263 1.98 -15.65 -20.53
N GLY A 264 1.57 -16.68 -19.78
CA GLY A 264 0.61 -17.71 -20.23
C GLY A 264 1.20 -18.73 -21.22
N CYS A 265 2.39 -18.51 -21.76
CA CYS A 265 2.95 -19.46 -22.71
C CYS A 265 3.52 -20.74 -22.04
N SER A 266 3.16 -21.90 -22.57
CA SER A 266 3.82 -23.17 -22.24
C SER A 266 5.04 -23.42 -23.14
N ASP A 267 5.90 -24.37 -22.74
CA ASP A 267 7.08 -24.78 -23.53
C ASP A 267 6.73 -25.21 -24.97
N SER A 268 5.47 -25.58 -25.26
CA SER A 268 5.04 -26.01 -26.60
C SER A 268 4.68 -24.85 -27.54
N GLN A 269 4.62 -23.62 -27.03
CA GLN A 269 4.23 -22.42 -27.77
C GLN A 269 5.34 -21.36 -27.87
N ILE A 270 6.46 -21.55 -27.19
CA ILE A 270 7.57 -20.59 -27.21
C ILE A 270 8.42 -20.81 -28.46
N ASP A 271 8.64 -19.74 -29.22
CA ASP A 271 9.53 -19.64 -30.38
C ASP A 271 10.36 -18.34 -30.19
N THR A 272 11.52 -18.48 -29.57
CA THR A 272 12.33 -17.36 -29.06
C THR A 272 12.94 -16.52 -30.19
N ASP A 273 13.34 -17.15 -31.30
CA ASP A 273 13.95 -16.44 -32.43
C ASP A 273 12.95 -16.09 -33.56
N GLY A 274 11.74 -16.64 -33.48
CA GLY A 274 10.63 -16.36 -34.37
C GLY A 274 10.83 -16.94 -35.77
N ASP A 275 11.59 -18.03 -35.89
CA ASP A 275 11.87 -18.70 -37.17
C ASP A 275 10.74 -19.64 -37.62
N GLY A 276 9.79 -19.92 -36.72
CA GLY A 276 8.63 -20.79 -36.94
C GLY A 276 8.79 -22.22 -36.43
N VAL A 277 9.88 -22.54 -35.74
CA VAL A 277 10.11 -23.79 -35.01
C VAL A 277 10.14 -23.48 -33.52
N MET A 278 9.28 -24.16 -32.74
CA MET A 278 9.19 -23.92 -31.30
C MET A 278 10.48 -24.33 -30.60
N ASP A 279 10.88 -23.63 -29.54
CA ASP A 279 12.11 -23.85 -28.76
C ASP A 279 12.35 -25.32 -28.37
N ALA A 280 11.27 -26.06 -28.09
CA ALA A 280 11.34 -27.47 -27.71
C ALA A 280 11.80 -28.40 -28.86
N ASP A 281 11.56 -28.00 -30.10
CA ASP A 281 11.91 -28.70 -31.33
C ASP A 281 13.06 -28.00 -32.11
N ASP A 282 13.43 -26.79 -31.71
CA ASP A 282 14.45 -25.97 -32.35
C ASP A 282 15.87 -26.36 -31.89
N GLN A 283 16.72 -26.68 -32.87
CA GLN A 283 18.13 -27.02 -32.67
C GLN A 283 19.06 -25.81 -32.90
N CYS A 284 18.50 -24.67 -33.29
CA CYS A 284 19.18 -23.48 -33.75
C CYS A 284 18.50 -22.19 -33.20
N PRO A 285 18.41 -22.00 -31.86
CA PRO A 285 17.59 -20.98 -31.17
C PRO A 285 18.01 -19.50 -31.34
N GLU A 286 18.89 -19.21 -32.30
CA GLU A 286 19.28 -17.85 -32.69
C GLU A 286 19.38 -17.72 -34.21
N THR A 287 18.49 -18.40 -34.93
CA THR A 287 18.37 -18.21 -36.36
C THR A 287 17.97 -16.77 -36.64
N THR A 288 18.66 -16.17 -37.61
CA THR A 288 18.44 -14.76 -37.91
C THR A 288 17.02 -14.60 -38.45
N SER A 289 16.21 -13.81 -37.77
CA SER A 289 14.81 -13.55 -38.15
C SER A 289 14.65 -13.27 -39.65
N GLY A 290 13.79 -14.07 -40.29
CA GLY A 290 13.51 -14.00 -41.73
C GLY A 290 14.40 -14.86 -42.62
N GLU A 291 15.35 -15.63 -42.07
CA GLU A 291 16.01 -16.71 -42.80
C GLU A 291 15.05 -17.90 -43.01
N GLU A 292 15.21 -18.63 -44.12
CA GLU A 292 14.47 -19.88 -44.32
C GLU A 292 15.18 -20.99 -43.54
N VAL A 293 14.40 -21.68 -42.69
CA VAL A 293 14.89 -22.75 -41.80
C VAL A 293 14.38 -24.11 -42.22
N ASP A 294 15.09 -25.15 -41.79
CA ASP A 294 14.64 -26.53 -41.95
C ASP A 294 13.69 -26.96 -40.80
N VAL A 295 13.43 -28.25 -40.68
CA VAL A 295 12.52 -28.78 -39.63
C VAL A 295 13.08 -28.66 -38.21
N ASN A 296 14.38 -28.37 -38.08
CA ASN A 296 15.09 -28.25 -36.82
C ASN A 296 15.40 -26.79 -36.49
N GLY A 297 14.77 -25.81 -37.16
CA GLY A 297 15.01 -24.38 -36.98
C GLY A 297 16.36 -23.89 -37.54
N CYS A 298 17.08 -24.71 -38.30
CA CYS A 298 18.42 -24.32 -38.76
C CYS A 298 18.41 -23.68 -40.15
N SER A 299 18.99 -22.49 -40.29
CA SER A 299 19.23 -21.87 -41.60
C SER A 299 20.33 -22.59 -42.39
N GLN A 300 20.33 -22.40 -43.71
CA GLN A 300 21.40 -22.91 -44.58
C GLN A 300 22.79 -22.37 -44.18
N ARG A 301 22.86 -21.20 -43.54
CA ARG A 301 24.10 -20.60 -43.05
C ARG A 301 24.61 -21.31 -41.81
N GLN A 302 23.74 -21.64 -40.86
CA GLN A 302 24.10 -22.45 -39.68
C GLN A 302 24.48 -23.89 -40.07
N LEU A 303 23.93 -24.41 -41.15
CA LEU A 303 24.25 -25.76 -41.67
C LEU A 303 25.50 -25.82 -42.56
N ASP A 304 26.10 -24.68 -42.92
CA ASP A 304 27.28 -24.66 -43.77
C ASP A 304 28.52 -25.06 -42.96
N SER A 305 28.96 -26.31 -43.12
CA SER A 305 30.14 -26.85 -42.44
C SER A 305 31.44 -26.13 -42.80
N THR A 306 31.46 -25.28 -43.84
CA THR A 306 32.62 -24.41 -44.13
C THR A 306 32.69 -23.18 -43.24
N LEU A 307 31.63 -22.89 -42.49
CA LEU A 307 31.52 -21.79 -41.53
C LEU A 307 31.59 -22.27 -40.06
N LYS A 308 31.73 -23.58 -39.84
CA LYS A 308 31.84 -24.18 -38.51
C LYS A 308 33.28 -24.61 -38.20
N THR A 309 33.64 -24.54 -36.93
CA THR A 309 34.84 -25.07 -36.31
C THR A 309 34.56 -26.45 -35.75
N TYR A 310 35.39 -27.43 -36.10
CA TYR A 310 35.27 -28.80 -35.60
C TYR A 310 35.79 -28.90 -34.15
N VAL A 311 34.93 -29.35 -33.25
CA VAL A 311 35.18 -29.50 -31.80
C VAL A 311 34.78 -30.93 -31.37
N PRO A 312 35.64 -31.94 -31.59
CA PRO A 312 35.30 -33.36 -31.44
C PRO A 312 35.18 -33.88 -30.00
N ASP A 313 35.43 -33.02 -29.01
CA ASP A 313 35.36 -33.39 -27.60
C ASP A 313 34.08 -32.84 -27.01
N ASP A 314 33.12 -33.72 -26.71
CA ASP A 314 31.83 -33.35 -26.13
C ASP A 314 31.98 -32.46 -24.88
N ASN A 315 33.04 -32.62 -24.08
CA ASN A 315 33.21 -31.82 -22.86
C ASN A 315 33.72 -30.42 -23.19
N PHE A 316 34.54 -30.28 -24.23
CA PHE A 316 34.91 -28.96 -24.76
C PHE A 316 33.69 -28.26 -25.36
N GLU A 317 32.91 -28.94 -26.20
CA GLU A 317 31.68 -28.39 -26.80
C GLU A 317 30.64 -28.02 -25.72
N LYS A 318 30.42 -28.86 -24.70
CA LYS A 318 29.57 -28.53 -23.54
C LYS A 318 30.00 -27.25 -22.82
N ILE A 319 31.32 -27.02 -22.68
CA ILE A 319 31.80 -25.77 -22.09
C ILE A 319 31.42 -24.58 -22.97
N LEU A 320 31.53 -24.71 -24.30
CA LEU A 320 31.14 -23.67 -25.24
C LEU A 320 29.63 -23.41 -25.22
N ILE A 321 28.80 -24.46 -25.09
CA ILE A 321 27.35 -24.32 -24.88
C ILE A 321 27.06 -23.57 -23.58
N LEU A 322 27.70 -23.96 -22.47
CA LEU A 322 27.51 -23.29 -21.17
C LEU A 322 27.99 -21.83 -21.17
N LEU A 323 28.89 -21.47 -22.08
CA LEU A 323 29.34 -20.10 -22.29
C LEU A 323 28.47 -19.33 -23.29
N GLY A 324 27.47 -19.97 -23.92
CA GLY A 324 26.58 -19.38 -24.91
C GLY A 324 27.20 -19.20 -26.29
N TYR A 325 28.23 -19.98 -26.64
CA TYR A 325 28.84 -19.94 -27.97
C TYR A 325 28.30 -21.03 -28.91
N ASP A 326 27.52 -21.95 -28.36
CA ASP A 326 26.93 -23.09 -29.04
C ASP A 326 25.64 -23.53 -28.33
N TYR A 327 24.83 -24.39 -28.96
CA TYR A 327 23.52 -24.80 -28.44
C TYR A 327 23.32 -26.32 -28.48
N VAL A 328 24.08 -27.04 -29.30
CA VAL A 328 23.90 -28.46 -29.54
C VAL A 328 25.23 -29.20 -29.44
N ILE A 329 25.18 -30.47 -29.06
CA ILE A 329 26.36 -31.35 -29.10
C ILE A 329 26.37 -32.02 -30.47
N ASP A 330 27.10 -31.45 -31.43
CA ASP A 330 27.16 -31.93 -32.81
C ASP A 330 28.58 -32.05 -33.39
N ASP A 331 29.62 -31.93 -32.56
CA ASP A 331 31.05 -31.82 -32.92
C ASP A 331 31.43 -30.51 -33.63
N TYR A 332 30.55 -29.51 -33.69
CA TYR A 332 30.79 -28.28 -34.45
C TYR A 332 30.19 -27.00 -33.86
N VAL A 333 31.07 -26.03 -33.62
CA VAL A 333 30.67 -24.67 -33.22
C VAL A 333 30.73 -23.71 -34.40
N LEU A 334 29.77 -22.81 -34.55
CA LEU A 334 29.84 -21.76 -35.59
C LEU A 334 31.09 -20.89 -35.37
N THR A 335 32.00 -20.84 -36.34
CA THR A 335 33.29 -20.13 -36.19
C THR A 335 33.10 -18.65 -35.86
N ALA A 336 32.05 -18.03 -36.40
CA ALA A 336 31.69 -16.63 -36.13
C ALA A 336 31.42 -16.35 -34.63
N ASN A 337 30.97 -17.35 -33.86
CA ASN A 337 30.68 -17.21 -32.43
C ASN A 337 31.96 -17.15 -31.59
N ILE A 338 33.06 -17.73 -32.07
CA ILE A 338 34.31 -17.91 -31.31
C ILE A 338 35.49 -17.10 -31.86
N GLU A 339 35.50 -16.73 -33.14
CA GLU A 339 36.65 -16.13 -33.82
C GLU A 339 37.06 -14.76 -33.25
N ASN A 340 36.12 -14.04 -32.64
CA ASN A 340 36.32 -12.69 -32.06
C ASN A 340 36.52 -12.71 -30.54
N LEU A 341 36.55 -13.89 -29.91
CA LEU A 341 36.68 -14.01 -28.46
C LEU A 341 38.10 -13.67 -28.01
N LEU A 342 38.24 -12.71 -27.08
CA LEU A 342 39.55 -12.28 -26.55
C LEU A 342 40.03 -13.12 -25.36
N GLU A 343 39.10 -13.67 -24.57
CA GLU A 343 39.39 -14.42 -23.36
C GLU A 343 38.52 -15.67 -23.26
N LEU A 344 39.13 -16.82 -22.93
CA LEU A 344 38.45 -18.10 -22.77
C LEU A 344 38.85 -18.73 -21.43
N THR A 345 37.85 -19.20 -20.67
CA THR A 345 38.06 -19.97 -19.45
C THR A 345 37.45 -21.35 -19.61
N LEU A 346 38.29 -22.38 -19.60
CA LEU A 346 37.88 -23.79 -19.64
C LEU A 346 38.00 -24.35 -18.23
N LYS A 347 36.85 -24.69 -17.63
CA LYS A 347 36.78 -25.22 -16.28
C LYS A 347 36.12 -26.59 -16.33
N GLN A 348 36.75 -27.57 -15.69
CA GLN A 348 36.16 -28.88 -15.55
C GLN A 348 34.90 -28.80 -14.68
N PHE A 349 33.82 -29.39 -15.16
CA PHE A 349 32.58 -29.53 -14.42
C PHE A 349 32.56 -30.85 -13.66
N HIS A 350 32.03 -30.80 -12.43
CA HIS A 350 31.69 -31.99 -11.66
C HIS A 350 30.18 -32.19 -11.80
N TYR A 351 29.77 -33.29 -12.44
CA TYR A 351 28.37 -33.66 -12.50
C TYR A 351 27.97 -34.31 -11.17
N LEU A 352 26.86 -33.86 -10.57
CA LEU A 352 26.24 -34.54 -9.44
C LEU A 352 25.23 -35.53 -10.01
N GLU A 353 25.52 -36.83 -9.93
CA GLU A 353 24.51 -37.85 -10.19
C GLU A 353 23.56 -37.96 -9.00
N TYR A 354 22.25 -37.97 -9.29
CA TYR A 354 21.21 -38.23 -8.31
C TYR A 354 20.74 -39.68 -8.45
N LEU A 355 21.06 -40.50 -7.45
CA LEU A 355 20.51 -41.85 -7.31
C LEU A 355 19.40 -41.78 -6.25
N ASP A 356 18.19 -42.21 -6.62
CA ASP A 356 17.01 -42.21 -5.74
C ASP A 356 16.65 -40.84 -5.11
N GLY A 357 16.89 -39.74 -5.83
CA GLY A 357 16.52 -38.39 -5.39
C GLY A 357 17.44 -37.77 -4.34
N GLU A 358 18.52 -38.45 -3.96
CA GLU A 358 19.57 -37.92 -3.08
C GLU A 358 20.83 -37.66 -3.91
N PRO A 359 21.53 -36.53 -3.71
CA PRO A 359 22.79 -36.26 -4.41
C PRO A 359 23.83 -37.31 -3.99
N TYR A 360 24.20 -38.20 -4.90
CA TYR A 360 25.28 -39.15 -4.70
C TYR A 360 26.57 -38.49 -5.19
N ALA A 361 27.51 -38.25 -4.29
CA ALA A 361 28.82 -37.67 -4.61
C ALA A 361 29.76 -38.68 -5.31
N SER A 362 29.31 -39.28 -6.41
CA SER A 362 30.24 -39.74 -7.43
C SER A 362 30.48 -38.56 -8.37
N GLU A 363 31.44 -37.72 -8.02
CA GLU A 363 31.91 -36.66 -8.91
C GLU A 363 32.46 -37.32 -10.19
N ILE A 364 31.65 -37.39 -11.24
CA ILE A 364 32.14 -37.75 -12.57
C ILE A 364 32.80 -36.48 -13.09
N SER A 365 34.10 -36.43 -12.90
CA SER A 365 35.02 -35.48 -13.53
C SER A 365 35.05 -35.81 -15.03
N LEU A 366 34.53 -34.91 -15.86
CA LEU A 366 34.53 -35.04 -17.31
C LEU A 366 35.63 -34.14 -17.90
N PRO A 367 36.86 -34.66 -18.10
CA PRO A 367 37.96 -33.87 -18.65
C PRO A 367 37.77 -33.60 -20.14
N ILE A 368 38.34 -32.50 -20.62
CA ILE A 368 38.61 -32.31 -22.04
C ILE A 368 39.85 -33.16 -22.36
N GLU A 369 39.71 -34.13 -23.26
CA GLU A 369 40.79 -34.99 -23.72
C GLU A 369 41.38 -34.49 -25.05
N ASP A 370 40.56 -33.86 -25.89
CA ASP A 370 40.96 -33.27 -27.17
C ASP A 370 40.57 -31.78 -27.25
N PHE A 371 41.55 -30.91 -27.44
CA PHE A 371 41.33 -29.46 -27.57
C PHE A 371 41.25 -29.00 -29.03
N THR A 372 41.08 -29.92 -29.98
CA THR A 372 40.85 -29.58 -31.39
C THR A 372 39.69 -28.59 -31.52
N GLY A 373 39.90 -27.56 -32.34
CA GLY A 373 38.99 -26.42 -32.49
C GLY A 373 39.51 -25.17 -31.79
N LEU A 374 40.34 -25.32 -30.74
CA LEU A 374 40.93 -24.18 -30.02
C LEU A 374 41.77 -23.26 -30.93
N GLN A 375 42.36 -23.81 -32.00
CA GLN A 375 43.15 -23.03 -32.97
C GLN A 375 42.32 -22.01 -33.79
N ASP A 376 41.00 -22.18 -33.84
CA ASP A 376 40.11 -21.29 -34.61
C ASP A 376 39.64 -20.06 -33.80
N PHE A 377 40.03 -19.97 -32.52
CA PHE A 377 39.87 -18.77 -31.70
C PHE A 377 40.92 -17.72 -32.09
N VAL A 378 40.83 -17.20 -33.31
CA VAL A 378 41.88 -16.38 -33.96
C VAL A 378 42.19 -15.07 -33.23
N SER A 379 41.25 -14.53 -32.44
CA SER A 379 41.42 -13.31 -31.65
C SER A 379 41.83 -13.56 -30.19
N LEU A 380 41.98 -14.81 -29.76
CA LEU A 380 42.19 -15.16 -28.37
C LEU A 380 43.55 -14.68 -27.86
N GLU A 381 43.52 -13.84 -26.82
CA GLU A 381 44.71 -13.30 -26.17
C GLU A 381 44.94 -13.88 -24.76
N SER A 382 43.88 -14.38 -24.11
CA SER A 382 43.94 -14.89 -22.73
C SER A 382 43.24 -16.24 -22.59
N LEU A 383 43.96 -17.25 -22.13
CA LEU A 383 43.41 -18.59 -21.88
C LEU A 383 43.60 -19.00 -20.42
N THR A 384 42.50 -19.39 -19.77
CA THR A 384 42.51 -19.93 -18.41
C THR A 384 41.98 -21.37 -18.43
N ILE A 385 42.74 -22.30 -17.87
CA ILE A 385 42.36 -23.71 -17.73
C ILE A 385 42.26 -24.03 -16.24
N ILE A 386 41.16 -24.65 -15.81
CA ILE A 386 40.88 -24.92 -14.40
C ILE A 386 40.44 -26.38 -14.17
N HIS A 387 41.08 -27.09 -13.23
CA HIS A 387 40.74 -28.46 -12.84
C HIS A 387 40.81 -29.48 -13.98
N HIS A 388 41.68 -29.31 -14.98
CA HIS A 388 41.81 -30.26 -16.09
C HIS A 388 43.11 -31.07 -16.03
N PRO A 389 43.07 -32.40 -16.23
CA PRO A 389 44.26 -33.19 -16.47
C PRO A 389 44.78 -32.92 -17.89
N LEU A 390 45.97 -32.35 -18.02
CA LEU A 390 46.59 -32.05 -19.33
C LEU A 390 47.55 -33.14 -19.82
N SER A 391 47.91 -34.08 -18.95
CA SER A 391 48.82 -35.17 -19.31
C SER A 391 48.21 -36.07 -20.39
N GLY A 392 48.96 -36.35 -21.45
CA GLY A 392 48.50 -37.19 -22.57
C GLY A 392 47.59 -36.50 -23.59
N THR A 393 47.26 -35.21 -23.40
CA THR A 393 46.47 -34.41 -24.36
C THR A 393 47.34 -33.80 -25.47
N ASN A 394 46.74 -33.43 -26.60
CA ASN A 394 47.38 -32.65 -27.67
C ASN A 394 47.45 -31.12 -27.39
N PHE A 395 47.00 -30.71 -26.20
CA PHE A 395 46.77 -29.31 -25.83
C PHE A 395 47.95 -28.38 -26.16
N PHE A 396 49.15 -28.73 -25.71
CA PHE A 396 50.33 -27.86 -25.87
C PHE A 396 50.82 -27.72 -27.31
N ASP A 397 50.55 -28.72 -28.17
CA ASP A 397 50.87 -28.62 -29.60
C ASP A 397 49.89 -27.69 -30.32
N LEU A 398 48.62 -27.69 -29.92
CA LEU A 398 47.56 -26.85 -30.49
C LEU A 398 47.69 -25.37 -30.12
N LEU A 399 48.30 -25.05 -28.97
CA LEU A 399 48.56 -23.66 -28.57
C LEU A 399 49.48 -22.89 -29.53
N SER A 400 50.11 -23.59 -30.46
CA SER A 400 51.19 -23.01 -31.26
C SER A 400 50.78 -22.02 -32.33
N ASP A 401 49.52 -22.07 -32.76
CA ASP A 401 48.97 -21.19 -33.78
C ASP A 401 48.11 -20.06 -33.18
N ILE A 402 48.02 -19.99 -31.85
CA ILE A 402 47.15 -19.06 -31.12
C ILE A 402 47.97 -17.92 -30.52
N ASN A 403 47.47 -16.70 -30.70
CA ASN A 403 48.17 -15.47 -30.35
C ASN A 403 48.06 -15.07 -28.86
N LEU A 404 48.30 -16.03 -27.96
CA LEU A 404 48.10 -15.84 -26.52
C LEU A 404 49.15 -14.90 -25.90
N LYS A 405 48.67 -13.88 -25.20
CA LYS A 405 49.44 -12.98 -24.32
C LYS A 405 49.40 -13.43 -22.87
N LYS A 406 48.35 -14.11 -22.43
CA LYS A 406 48.18 -14.57 -21.05
C LYS A 406 47.74 -16.02 -21.01
N ILE A 407 48.40 -16.81 -20.16
CA ILE A 407 47.99 -18.20 -19.89
C ILE A 407 47.92 -18.39 -18.38
N SER A 408 46.80 -18.94 -17.90
CA SER A 408 46.61 -19.28 -16.49
C SER A 408 46.16 -20.73 -16.35
N PHE A 409 46.97 -21.53 -15.66
CA PHE A 409 46.62 -22.88 -15.25
C PHE A 409 46.26 -22.87 -13.77
N ASN A 410 45.06 -23.34 -13.44
CA ASN A 410 44.55 -23.40 -12.08
C ASN A 410 44.19 -24.84 -11.74
N CYS A 411 44.87 -25.44 -10.77
CA CYS A 411 44.66 -26.80 -10.35
C CYS A 411 44.75 -27.79 -11.54
N ILE A 412 45.95 -28.01 -12.05
CA ILE A 412 46.22 -29.04 -13.05
C ILE A 412 47.14 -30.10 -12.41
N GLU A 413 46.78 -31.39 -12.47
CA GLU A 413 47.41 -32.43 -11.64
C GLU A 413 48.87 -32.70 -12.01
N VAL A 414 49.18 -32.96 -13.28
CA VAL A 414 50.55 -33.24 -13.71
C VAL A 414 50.83 -32.63 -15.07
N VAL A 415 51.94 -31.90 -15.16
CA VAL A 415 52.47 -31.37 -16.42
C VAL A 415 53.90 -31.85 -16.58
N ASP A 416 54.05 -33.02 -17.19
CA ASP A 416 55.36 -33.56 -17.57
C ASP A 416 55.66 -33.15 -19.02
N GLU A 417 56.84 -32.56 -19.25
CA GLU A 417 57.40 -32.25 -20.58
C GLU A 417 56.54 -31.32 -21.45
N PHE A 418 56.06 -30.19 -20.90
CA PHE A 418 55.35 -29.19 -21.70
C PHE A 418 56.20 -27.96 -22.07
N SER A 419 56.02 -27.48 -23.30
CA SER A 419 56.77 -26.38 -23.89
C SER A 419 55.80 -25.32 -24.40
N LEU A 420 55.98 -24.06 -23.96
CA LEU A 420 55.22 -22.90 -24.45
C LEU A 420 56.07 -22.04 -25.39
N LYS A 421 57.19 -22.57 -25.90
CA LYS A 421 58.15 -21.87 -26.76
C LYS A 421 57.55 -21.30 -28.05
N LYS A 422 56.38 -21.81 -28.48
CA LYS A 422 55.71 -21.35 -29.70
C LYS A 422 54.80 -20.13 -29.43
N ASN A 423 54.40 -19.87 -28.17
CA ASN A 423 53.62 -18.69 -27.78
C ASN A 423 54.52 -17.46 -27.62
N ILE A 424 55.10 -16.97 -28.72
CA ILE A 424 56.08 -15.87 -28.71
C ILE A 424 55.52 -14.53 -28.22
N GLN A 425 54.19 -14.36 -28.22
CA GLN A 425 53.52 -13.17 -27.69
C GLN A 425 53.17 -13.27 -26.20
N LEU A 426 53.48 -14.38 -25.53
CA LEU A 426 53.18 -14.57 -24.11
C LEU A 426 53.84 -13.49 -23.26
N GLU A 427 53.04 -12.72 -22.54
CA GLU A 427 53.43 -11.65 -21.61
C GLU A 427 53.31 -12.08 -20.15
N GLU A 428 52.37 -12.98 -19.85
CA GLU A 428 52.11 -13.48 -18.50
C GLU A 428 51.78 -14.98 -18.47
N LEU A 429 52.45 -15.70 -17.57
CA LEU A 429 52.14 -17.09 -17.25
C LEU A 429 51.84 -17.23 -15.76
N ARG A 430 50.70 -17.84 -15.44
CA ARG A 430 50.31 -18.22 -14.08
C ARG A 430 50.09 -19.71 -13.98
N ILE A 431 50.69 -20.36 -12.98
CA ILE A 431 50.38 -21.75 -12.61
C ILE A 431 50.07 -21.78 -11.13
N ASN A 432 48.81 -22.05 -10.82
CA ASN A 432 48.29 -22.07 -9.46
C ASN A 432 47.86 -23.50 -9.15
N GLY A 433 48.51 -24.18 -8.23
CA GLY A 433 48.02 -25.42 -7.64
C GLY A 433 46.85 -25.17 -6.69
N GLY A 434 46.23 -26.24 -6.23
CA GLY A 434 45.24 -26.16 -5.16
C GLY A 434 45.87 -25.65 -3.85
N GLY A 435 45.09 -24.98 -3.01
CA GLY A 435 45.42 -24.73 -1.60
C GLY A 435 45.49 -26.02 -0.75
N PRO A 436 45.73 -25.94 0.57
CA PRO A 436 45.69 -27.12 1.45
C PRO A 436 44.24 -27.52 1.77
N SER A 437 43.29 -26.62 1.47
CA SER A 437 41.86 -26.72 1.71
C SER A 437 41.08 -27.12 0.46
N SER A 438 41.72 -27.14 -0.72
CA SER A 438 41.05 -27.31 -2.02
C SER A 438 41.07 -28.76 -2.52
N GLY A 439 40.74 -29.72 -1.64
CA GLY A 439 40.44 -31.09 -2.08
C GLY A 439 41.61 -31.90 -2.67
N GLY A 440 42.87 -31.48 -2.49
CA GLY A 440 44.03 -32.32 -2.86
C GLY A 440 44.61 -32.09 -4.26
N CYS A 441 44.27 -31.00 -4.94
CA CYS A 441 44.88 -30.69 -6.23
C CYS A 441 46.36 -30.28 -6.10
N GLU A 442 47.24 -31.23 -6.36
CA GLU A 442 48.69 -31.05 -6.36
C GLU A 442 49.16 -30.79 -7.78
N THR A 443 49.70 -29.60 -8.04
CA THR A 443 50.26 -29.26 -9.37
C THR A 443 51.76 -29.45 -9.37
N TYR A 444 52.20 -30.45 -10.14
CA TYR A 444 53.60 -30.75 -10.39
C TYR A 444 54.04 -30.16 -11.73
N VAL A 445 55.04 -29.29 -11.70
CA VAL A 445 55.59 -28.63 -12.89
C VAL A 445 56.98 -29.20 -13.17
N ASN A 446 57.06 -30.05 -14.22
CA ASN A 446 58.30 -30.70 -14.63
C ASN A 446 58.67 -30.30 -16.07
N ASN A 447 59.95 -29.99 -16.30
CA ASN A 447 60.50 -29.73 -17.64
C ASN A 447 59.79 -28.60 -18.42
N LEU A 448 59.31 -27.57 -17.72
CA LEU A 448 58.68 -26.40 -18.34
C LEU A 448 59.70 -25.64 -19.22
N ASP A 449 59.46 -25.60 -20.53
CA ASP A 449 60.30 -24.89 -21.48
C ASP A 449 59.65 -23.56 -21.93
N LEU A 450 60.27 -22.46 -21.47
CA LEU A 450 59.90 -21.07 -21.79
C LEU A 450 60.99 -20.34 -22.60
N SER A 451 61.90 -21.09 -23.26
CA SER A 451 63.12 -20.53 -23.85
C SER A 451 62.92 -19.57 -25.04
N ASN A 452 61.70 -19.48 -25.57
CA ASN A 452 61.38 -18.62 -26.72
C ASN A 452 60.14 -17.75 -26.45
N ASN A 453 60.04 -17.20 -25.23
CA ASN A 453 58.98 -16.26 -24.85
C ASN A 453 59.58 -14.87 -24.55
N PRO A 454 60.04 -14.12 -25.57
CA PRO A 454 60.80 -12.87 -25.38
C PRO A 454 59.99 -11.72 -24.75
N ASN A 455 58.66 -11.82 -24.76
CA ASN A 455 57.76 -10.83 -24.20
C ASN A 455 57.29 -11.16 -22.78
N LEU A 456 57.70 -12.30 -22.21
CA LEU A 456 57.23 -12.77 -20.91
C LEU A 456 57.78 -11.87 -19.80
N LYS A 457 56.89 -11.09 -19.19
CA LYS A 457 57.20 -10.10 -18.15
C LYS A 457 56.76 -10.54 -16.78
N VAL A 458 55.73 -11.38 -16.70
CA VAL A 458 55.11 -11.78 -15.43
C VAL A 458 55.07 -13.30 -15.34
N LEU A 459 55.66 -13.84 -14.29
CA LEU A 459 55.68 -15.28 -14.02
C LEU A 459 55.20 -15.52 -12.59
N LYS A 460 54.08 -16.24 -12.45
CA LYS A 460 53.48 -16.52 -11.14
C LYS A 460 53.28 -18.01 -10.95
N PHE A 461 53.82 -18.51 -9.85
CA PHE A 461 53.68 -19.87 -9.44
C PHE A 461 53.15 -19.90 -8.02
N ASN A 462 51.98 -20.48 -7.81
CA ASN A 462 51.35 -20.53 -6.50
C ASN A 462 50.99 -21.96 -6.14
N TRP A 463 51.41 -22.45 -4.98
CA TRP A 463 51.08 -23.79 -4.47
C TRP A 463 51.51 -24.94 -5.37
N VAL A 464 52.59 -24.76 -6.12
CA VAL A 464 53.13 -25.76 -7.05
C VAL A 464 54.38 -26.44 -6.48
N THR A 465 54.73 -27.59 -7.08
CA THR A 465 56.00 -28.29 -6.87
C THR A 465 56.82 -28.24 -8.15
N PHE A 466 58.10 -27.90 -8.06
CA PHE A 466 59.03 -27.84 -9.20
C PHE A 466 60.14 -28.87 -9.10
N SER A 467 60.57 -29.37 -10.26
CA SER A 467 61.82 -30.14 -10.39
C SER A 467 63.06 -29.25 -10.51
N ASP A 468 63.01 -28.19 -11.33
CA ASP A 468 64.12 -27.28 -11.59
C ASP A 468 63.63 -25.89 -12.04
N ILE A 469 63.41 -24.99 -11.07
CA ILE A 469 62.98 -23.62 -11.36
C ILE A 469 64.10 -22.75 -11.95
N ASP A 470 65.36 -23.04 -11.60
CA ASP A 470 66.51 -22.22 -12.00
C ASP A 470 66.74 -22.33 -13.51
N ASN A 471 66.56 -23.52 -14.07
CA ASN A 471 66.59 -23.70 -15.52
C ASN A 471 65.46 -22.94 -16.24
N VAL A 472 64.26 -22.86 -15.66
CA VAL A 472 63.16 -22.05 -16.21
C VAL A 472 63.56 -20.57 -16.22
N LEU A 473 64.01 -20.05 -15.07
CA LEU A 473 64.36 -18.64 -14.88
C LEU A 473 65.57 -18.21 -15.72
N ALA A 474 66.53 -19.11 -15.93
CA ALA A 474 67.73 -18.83 -16.72
C ALA A 474 67.42 -18.45 -18.17
N ASN A 475 66.25 -18.85 -18.69
CA ASN A 475 65.86 -18.64 -20.07
C ASN A 475 64.90 -17.45 -20.28
N ILE A 476 64.61 -16.64 -19.25
CA ILE A 476 63.60 -15.56 -19.30
C ILE A 476 64.21 -14.20 -18.88
N PRO A 477 65.10 -13.61 -19.69
CA PRO A 477 65.74 -12.33 -19.35
C PRO A 477 64.77 -11.13 -19.38
N SER A 478 63.59 -11.28 -19.99
CA SER A 478 62.53 -10.27 -20.07
C SER A 478 61.72 -10.09 -18.77
N LEU A 479 61.91 -10.98 -17.79
CA LEU A 479 61.07 -11.04 -16.59
C LEU A 479 61.15 -9.76 -15.74
N GLU A 480 59.99 -9.15 -15.45
CA GLU A 480 59.84 -7.94 -14.64
C GLU A 480 59.21 -8.24 -13.26
N GLU A 481 58.29 -9.22 -13.19
CA GLU A 481 57.56 -9.58 -11.96
C GLU A 481 57.59 -11.11 -11.77
N PHE A 482 58.12 -11.54 -10.62
CA PHE A 482 58.23 -12.96 -10.28
C PHE A 482 57.53 -13.26 -8.94
N HIS A 483 56.61 -14.22 -8.97
CA HIS A 483 55.94 -14.75 -7.79
C HIS A 483 56.17 -16.24 -7.69
N LEU A 484 56.62 -16.70 -6.53
CA LEU A 484 56.88 -18.09 -6.27
C LEU A 484 56.38 -18.45 -4.87
N LEU A 485 55.30 -19.23 -4.83
CA LEU A 485 54.75 -19.83 -3.64
C LEU A 485 54.79 -21.35 -3.77
N LEU A 486 55.64 -21.99 -2.94
CA LEU A 486 55.96 -23.42 -3.05
C LEU A 486 55.34 -24.28 -1.96
N ARG A 487 55.02 -25.52 -2.33
CA ARG A 487 54.70 -26.62 -1.39
C ARG A 487 55.92 -27.43 -0.94
N THR A 488 57.05 -27.32 -1.62
CA THR A 488 58.24 -28.12 -1.32
C THR A 488 59.42 -27.28 -0.90
N ASP A 489 60.46 -27.95 -0.39
CA ASP A 489 61.70 -27.31 0.00
C ASP A 489 62.49 -26.84 -1.21
N MET A 490 62.79 -25.53 -1.26
CA MET A 490 63.70 -24.94 -2.24
C MET A 490 64.87 -24.27 -1.52
N PRO A 491 66.01 -24.98 -1.36
CA PRO A 491 67.13 -24.44 -0.60
C PRO A 491 67.87 -23.34 -1.37
N VAL A 492 67.84 -23.35 -2.70
CA VAL A 492 68.63 -22.46 -3.56
C VAL A 492 67.73 -21.92 -4.66
N LEU A 493 67.83 -20.63 -4.94
CA LEU A 493 67.16 -19.95 -6.04
C LEU A 493 68.15 -19.00 -6.74
N SER A 494 68.24 -19.08 -8.07
CA SER A 494 69.11 -18.21 -8.87
C SER A 494 68.32 -17.30 -9.80
N LEU A 495 68.56 -15.99 -9.69
CA LEU A 495 67.92 -14.93 -10.47
C LEU A 495 68.94 -14.12 -11.31
N VAL A 496 70.15 -14.65 -11.47
CA VAL A 496 71.30 -13.95 -12.10
C VAL A 496 71.04 -13.51 -13.55
N ASN A 497 70.13 -14.18 -14.26
CA ASN A 497 69.82 -13.88 -15.66
C ASN A 497 68.65 -12.88 -15.83
N ASN A 498 68.01 -12.44 -14.74
CA ASN A 498 66.76 -11.69 -14.78
C ASN A 498 66.98 -10.20 -14.41
N ALA A 499 67.77 -9.49 -15.21
CA ALA A 499 68.17 -8.09 -14.98
C ALA A 499 67.05 -7.03 -15.16
N ASN A 500 65.84 -7.45 -15.52
CA ASN A 500 64.66 -6.60 -15.66
C ASN A 500 63.69 -6.69 -14.48
N LEU A 501 63.98 -7.54 -13.49
CA LEU A 501 63.13 -7.70 -12.31
C LEU A 501 62.94 -6.36 -11.59
N ARG A 502 61.67 -6.04 -11.36
CA ARG A 502 61.21 -4.90 -10.55
C ARG A 502 60.57 -5.41 -9.26
N LYS A 503 59.92 -6.58 -9.30
CA LYS A 503 59.21 -7.10 -8.15
C LYS A 503 59.40 -8.60 -7.98
N ILE A 504 59.68 -8.99 -6.74
CA ILE A 504 59.91 -10.38 -6.35
C ILE A 504 59.04 -10.69 -5.13
N TRP A 505 58.26 -11.77 -5.21
CA TRP A 505 57.52 -12.33 -4.10
C TRP A 505 57.85 -13.81 -3.96
N LEU A 506 58.47 -14.15 -2.84
CA LEU A 506 58.84 -15.52 -2.51
C LEU A 506 58.11 -15.95 -1.25
N GLU A 507 57.41 -17.06 -1.33
CA GLU A 507 56.64 -17.59 -0.21
C GLU A 507 56.77 -19.12 -0.16
N THR A 508 56.86 -19.66 1.05
CA THR A 508 57.02 -21.10 1.24
C THR A 508 56.13 -21.62 2.36
N SER A 509 55.54 -22.78 2.13
CA SER A 509 54.60 -23.37 3.09
C SER A 509 55.25 -24.29 4.11
N TYR A 510 56.44 -24.88 3.82
CA TYR A 510 57.02 -25.96 4.64
C TYR A 510 58.51 -25.81 5.02
N SER A 511 59.29 -24.95 4.35
CA SER A 511 60.69 -24.65 4.71
C SER A 511 61.13 -23.26 4.26
N ASP A 512 62.31 -22.82 4.69
CA ASP A 512 62.86 -21.51 4.32
C ASP A 512 63.81 -21.63 3.12
N PHE A 513 63.84 -20.59 2.28
CA PHE A 513 64.95 -20.39 1.33
C PHE A 513 66.27 -20.33 2.10
N LYS A 514 67.30 -21.08 1.65
CA LYS A 514 68.63 -20.99 2.28
C LYS A 514 69.51 -19.97 1.57
N PHE A 515 69.41 -19.91 0.25
CA PHE A 515 70.28 -19.09 -0.59
C PHE A 515 69.51 -18.52 -1.79
N ILE A 516 69.64 -17.22 -2.03
CA ILE A 516 69.10 -16.53 -3.20
C ILE A 516 70.25 -15.79 -3.88
N ASP A 517 70.57 -16.15 -5.12
CA ASP A 517 71.52 -15.40 -5.96
C ASP A 517 70.78 -14.33 -6.77
N LEU A 518 70.95 -13.08 -6.38
CA LEU A 518 70.36 -11.89 -7.01
C LEU A 518 71.44 -11.03 -7.67
N LYS A 519 72.63 -11.56 -7.99
CA LYS A 519 73.69 -10.82 -8.71
C LYS A 519 73.39 -10.70 -10.21
N ASN A 520 72.29 -10.01 -10.53
CA ASN A 520 71.76 -9.83 -11.88
C ASN A 520 72.20 -8.52 -12.56
N GLY A 521 73.07 -7.74 -11.91
CA GLY A 521 73.61 -6.47 -12.39
C GLY A 521 72.62 -5.30 -12.38
N ALA A 522 71.43 -5.45 -11.78
CA ALA A 522 70.34 -4.48 -11.87
C ALA A 522 69.48 -4.40 -10.60
N ASN A 523 70.07 -4.64 -9.42
CA ASN A 523 69.34 -4.59 -8.15
C ASN A 523 68.68 -3.22 -7.89
N ASP A 524 69.22 -2.14 -8.41
CA ASP A 524 68.70 -0.77 -8.31
C ASP A 524 67.34 -0.57 -9.00
N LYS A 525 66.94 -1.48 -9.91
CA LYS A 525 65.61 -1.48 -10.53
C LYS A 525 64.54 -2.14 -9.66
N LEU A 526 64.92 -2.88 -8.62
CA LEU A 526 63.97 -3.56 -7.75
C LEU A 526 63.19 -2.53 -6.92
N GLU A 527 61.88 -2.59 -7.02
CA GLU A 527 60.93 -1.75 -6.29
C GLU A 527 60.38 -2.47 -5.07
N LYS A 528 60.32 -3.81 -5.13
CA LYS A 528 59.73 -4.63 -4.07
C LYS A 528 60.35 -6.01 -4.04
N PHE A 529 60.77 -6.42 -2.85
CA PHE A 529 61.22 -7.78 -2.59
C PHE A 529 60.57 -8.29 -1.30
N VAL A 530 59.69 -9.28 -1.42
CA VAL A 530 58.99 -9.88 -0.28
C VAL A 530 59.41 -11.32 -0.14
N ILE A 531 59.74 -11.71 1.09
CA ILE A 531 59.99 -13.12 1.45
C ILE A 531 59.16 -13.48 2.68
N SER A 532 58.31 -14.49 2.59
CA SER A 532 57.53 -14.97 3.74
C SER A 532 57.56 -16.49 3.86
N SER A 533 57.51 -17.01 5.09
CA SER A 533 57.50 -18.45 5.40
C SER A 533 56.43 -18.74 6.43
N TYR A 534 55.58 -19.75 6.17
CA TYR A 534 54.54 -20.19 7.11
C TYR A 534 55.07 -21.13 8.20
N ALA A 535 56.14 -21.87 7.92
CA ALA A 535 56.51 -23.04 8.72
C ALA A 535 57.46 -22.75 9.89
N TYR A 536 58.38 -21.80 9.78
CA TYR A 536 59.40 -21.58 10.81
C TYR A 536 59.87 -20.13 10.88
N ARG A 537 59.74 -19.50 12.05
CA ARG A 537 60.31 -18.17 12.33
C ARG A 537 61.72 -18.31 12.87
N GLY A 538 62.71 -17.64 12.26
CA GLY A 538 64.03 -17.42 12.86
C GLY A 538 65.25 -18.12 12.24
N ARG A 539 65.22 -18.48 10.95
CA ARG A 539 66.46 -18.82 10.21
C ARG A 539 66.90 -17.65 9.31
N ASN A 540 68.21 -17.50 9.16
CA ASN A 540 68.83 -16.49 8.30
C ASN A 540 68.77 -16.95 6.84
N ILE A 541 68.09 -16.17 6.01
CA ILE A 541 68.11 -16.33 4.55
C ILE A 541 69.36 -15.62 4.03
N CYS A 542 70.22 -16.33 3.32
CA CYS A 542 71.34 -15.71 2.61
C CYS A 542 70.86 -15.15 1.27
N ILE A 543 71.17 -13.89 1.01
CA ILE A 543 70.92 -13.24 -0.27
C ILE A 543 72.25 -12.68 -0.79
N GLU A 544 72.70 -13.18 -1.95
CA GLU A 544 73.82 -12.57 -2.65
C GLU A 544 73.30 -11.51 -3.63
N ALA A 545 73.79 -10.28 -3.52
CA ALA A 545 73.30 -9.13 -4.27
C ALA A 545 74.47 -8.26 -4.74
N ASP A 546 74.33 -7.61 -5.91
CA ASP A 546 75.29 -6.61 -6.39
C ASP A 546 75.28 -5.35 -5.51
N LEU A 547 74.09 -4.98 -5.00
CA LEU A 547 73.86 -3.82 -4.13
C LEU A 547 73.22 -4.26 -2.81
N PRO A 548 73.98 -4.89 -1.89
CA PRO A 548 73.45 -5.45 -0.64
C PRO A 548 72.67 -4.42 0.18
N GLU A 549 73.26 -3.24 0.46
CA GLU A 549 72.61 -2.17 1.25
C GLU A 549 71.27 -1.71 0.66
N TYR A 550 71.16 -1.67 -0.68
CA TYR A 550 69.91 -1.31 -1.35
C TYR A 550 68.85 -2.41 -1.16
N VAL A 551 69.24 -3.67 -1.39
CA VAL A 551 68.36 -4.83 -1.21
C VAL A 551 67.84 -4.90 0.22
N GLU A 552 68.68 -4.68 1.23
CA GLU A 552 68.28 -4.62 2.64
C GLU A 552 67.24 -3.52 2.93
N SER A 553 67.29 -2.41 2.19
CA SER A 553 66.37 -1.28 2.39
C SER A 553 64.96 -1.51 1.84
N ILE A 554 64.81 -2.42 0.85
CA ILE A 554 63.53 -2.69 0.17
C ILE A 554 62.91 -4.03 0.55
N ILE A 555 63.70 -4.96 1.09
CA ILE A 555 63.23 -6.29 1.40
C ILE A 555 62.26 -6.28 2.60
N THR A 556 61.16 -6.99 2.45
CA THR A 556 60.17 -7.20 3.50
C THR A 556 60.11 -8.69 3.83
N ALA A 557 60.61 -9.07 5.01
CA ALA A 557 60.72 -10.46 5.45
C ALA A 557 59.96 -10.73 6.77
N PRO A 558 58.62 -10.72 6.78
CA PRO A 558 57.83 -10.88 8.00
C PRO A 558 58.06 -12.27 8.60
N GLY A 559 58.67 -12.30 9.79
CA GLY A 559 58.91 -13.54 10.54
C GLY A 559 60.22 -14.28 10.23
N SER A 560 61.03 -13.76 9.30
CA SER A 560 62.34 -14.30 8.94
C SER A 560 63.45 -13.27 9.16
N THR A 561 64.68 -13.74 9.36
CA THR A 561 65.89 -12.90 9.35
C THR A 561 66.64 -13.14 8.04
N PHE A 562 67.36 -12.15 7.53
CA PHE A 562 68.17 -12.29 6.31
C PHE A 562 69.53 -11.63 6.51
N VAL A 563 70.51 -12.10 5.74
CA VAL A 563 71.85 -11.49 5.62
C VAL A 563 72.15 -11.28 4.14
N THR A 564 72.67 -10.12 3.79
CA THR A 564 73.12 -9.85 2.41
C THR A 564 74.63 -9.94 2.31
N ASN A 565 75.14 -10.73 1.35
CA ASN A 565 76.57 -10.92 1.06
C ASN A 565 77.46 -11.37 2.24
N ASP A 566 76.88 -11.85 3.34
CA ASP A 566 77.59 -12.38 4.52
C ASP A 566 77.11 -13.81 4.84
N CYS A 567 77.08 -14.66 3.82
CA CYS A 567 76.43 -15.96 3.86
C CYS A 567 77.25 -17.08 4.51
N ASP A 568 78.51 -16.79 4.83
CA ASP A 568 79.47 -17.70 5.47
C ASP A 568 79.60 -17.45 7.00
N ASN A 569 78.97 -16.38 7.53
CA ASN A 569 78.92 -16.04 8.96
C ASN A 569 77.49 -16.17 9.52
#